data_AF-F3YBH7-F1
#
_entry.id   AF-F3YBH7-F1
#
_cell.length_a   1.000
_cell.length_b   1.000
_cell.length_c   1.000
_cell.angle_alpha   90.00
_cell.angle_beta   90.00
_cell.angle_gamma   90.00
#
_symmetry.space_group_name_H-M   'P 1'
#
loop_
_entity.id
_entity.type
_entity.pdbx_description
1 polymer ?
#
loop_
_entity_poly.entity_id
_entity_poly.type
_entity_poly.pdbx_seq_one_letter_code
_entity_poly.pdbx_strand_id
1 'polypeptide(L)'
;MRTSTFNYIKDILADYYKTDEYIKKREEELRYPYKESDLNRDIQGKGTVSAPTERLMITIEQDKRLAQLERNKKVIDDTLDNSCKDTQIIIKELYMKKRQQYTLEGLVQNQLIFCSKRTAQRLRTNFFKEIASELGLEI
;
A
#
# COMPACT_ATOMS: atom_id res chain seq x y z
N MET A 1 19.97 -0.43 -4.54
CA MET A 1 18.54 -0.73 -4.63
C MET A 1 18.22 -1.26 -6.01
N ARG A 2 17.79 -2.52 -6.06
CA ARG A 2 17.27 -3.12 -7.30
C ARG A 2 16.07 -2.33 -7.81
N THR A 3 15.94 -2.22 -9.13
CA THR A 3 14.84 -1.49 -9.78
C THR A 3 13.46 -2.08 -9.44
N SER A 4 13.40 -3.40 -9.23
CA SER A 4 12.20 -4.12 -8.78
C SER A 4 11.73 -3.65 -7.40
N THR A 5 12.63 -3.59 -6.41
CA THR A 5 12.35 -3.09 -5.06
C THR A 5 11.85 -1.64 -5.11
N PHE A 6 12.46 -0.81 -5.96
CA PHE A 6 12.03 0.58 -6.14
C PHE A 6 10.62 0.68 -6.70
N ASN A 7 10.31 -0.08 -7.76
CA ASN A 7 9.00 -0.08 -8.38
C ASN A 7 7.93 -0.60 -7.42
N TYR A 8 8.23 -1.65 -6.66
CA TYR A 8 7.32 -2.18 -5.65
C TYR A 8 6.96 -1.13 -4.58
N ILE A 9 7.95 -0.46 -4.00
CA ILE A 9 7.70 0.60 -3.01
C ILE A 9 6.95 1.78 -3.64
N LYS A 10 7.31 2.14 -4.88
CA LYS A 10 6.62 3.19 -5.63
C LYS A 10 5.15 2.87 -5.83
N ASP A 11 4.81 1.63 -6.15
CA ASP A 11 3.43 1.20 -6.36
C ASP A 11 2.64 1.26 -5.04
N ILE A 12 3.24 0.81 -3.93
CA ILE A 12 2.64 0.95 -2.59
C ILE A 12 2.37 2.42 -2.26
N LEU A 13 3.36 3.31 -2.49
CA LEU A 13 3.21 4.74 -2.22
C LEU A 13 2.16 5.42 -3.13
N ALA A 14 2.03 4.97 -4.38
CA ALA A 14 1.03 5.48 -5.31
C ALA A 14 -0.40 5.08 -4.90
N ASP A 15 -0.56 3.87 -4.37
CA ASP A 15 -1.84 3.36 -3.88
C ASP A 15 -2.18 3.84 -2.46
N TYR A 16 -1.26 4.50 -1.77
CA TYR A 16 -1.41 4.98 -0.39
C TYR A 16 -2.71 5.80 -0.17
N TYR A 17 -3.09 6.67 -1.11
CA TYR A 17 -4.35 7.44 -1.03
C TYR A 17 -5.60 6.55 -0.97
N LYS A 18 -5.55 5.37 -1.60
CA LYS A 18 -6.67 4.41 -1.65
C LYS A 18 -6.54 3.30 -0.63
N THR A 19 -5.39 3.18 0.05
CA THR A 19 -5.15 2.10 1.01
C THR A 19 -6.21 2.09 2.11
N ASP A 20 -6.69 3.26 2.56
CA ASP A 20 -7.76 3.36 3.55
C ASP A 20 -9.11 2.87 3.03
N GLU A 21 -9.45 3.22 1.78
CA GLU A 21 -10.65 2.69 1.12
C GLU A 21 -10.56 1.18 0.93
N TYR A 22 -9.37 0.66 0.58
CA TYR A 22 -9.13 -0.76 0.44
C TYR A 22 -9.25 -1.49 1.78
N ILE A 23 -8.66 -0.97 2.87
CA ILE A 23 -8.80 -1.54 4.21
C ILE A 23 -10.28 -1.62 4.59
N LYS A 24 -11.01 -0.51 4.47
CA LYS A 24 -12.44 -0.45 4.83
C LYS A 24 -13.30 -1.40 4.01
N LYS A 25 -13.10 -1.43 2.69
CA LYS A 25 -13.81 -2.37 1.81
C LYS A 25 -13.53 -3.83 2.18
N ARG A 26 -12.31 -4.14 2.61
CA ARG A 26 -11.91 -5.49 3.01
C ARG A 26 -12.45 -5.88 4.38
N GLU A 27 -12.50 -4.95 5.33
CA GLU A 27 -13.22 -5.13 6.59
C GLU A 27 -14.71 -5.41 6.35
N GLU A 28 -15.33 -4.70 5.41
CA GLU A 28 -16.74 -4.93 5.02
C GLU A 28 -16.93 -6.31 4.37
N GLU A 29 -16.03 -6.74 3.48
CA GLU A 29 -16.04 -8.10 2.89
C GLU A 29 -15.89 -9.20 3.96
N LEU A 30 -15.06 -9.00 4.98
CA LEU A 30 -14.91 -9.93 6.11
C LEU A 30 -16.14 -9.94 7.02
N ARG A 31 -16.74 -8.77 7.29
CA ARG A 31 -17.95 -8.63 8.12
C ARG A 31 -19.20 -9.19 7.43
N TYR A 32 -19.31 -9.02 6.11
CA TYR A 32 -20.43 -9.48 5.31
C TYR A 32 -19.95 -10.40 4.19
N PRO A 33 -19.55 -11.65 4.52
CA PRO A 33 -19.12 -12.60 3.51
C PRO A 33 -20.25 -12.79 2.50
N TYR A 34 -19.94 -12.62 1.22
CA TYR A 34 -20.90 -12.88 0.14
C TYR A 34 -21.42 -14.32 0.29
N LYS A 35 -22.71 -14.44 0.60
CA LYS A 35 -23.42 -15.71 0.55
C LYS A 35 -24.07 -15.78 -0.82
N GLU A 36 -23.62 -16.71 -1.66
CA GLU A 36 -24.42 -17.10 -2.81
C GLU A 36 -25.83 -17.44 -2.32
N SER A 37 -26.82 -16.67 -2.77
CA SER A 37 -28.22 -17.03 -2.59
C SER A 37 -28.44 -18.30 -3.40
N ASP A 38 -28.49 -19.42 -2.70
CA ASP A 38 -28.69 -20.73 -3.28
C ASP A 38 -30.07 -20.77 -3.97
N LEU A 39 -30.08 -20.45 -5.28
CA LEU A 39 -31.26 -20.45 -6.14
C LEU A 39 -31.84 -21.87 -6.33
N ASN A 40 -31.09 -22.91 -5.91
CA ASN A 40 -31.44 -24.32 -6.05
C ASN A 40 -31.65 -25.03 -4.70
N ARG A 41 -32.05 -24.30 -3.65
CA ARG A 41 -32.27 -24.87 -2.30
C ARG A 41 -33.29 -26.04 -2.25
N ASP A 42 -34.05 -26.26 -3.33
CA ASP A 42 -35.07 -27.31 -3.46
C ASP A 42 -34.60 -28.55 -4.26
N ILE A 43 -33.39 -28.53 -4.84
CA ILE A 43 -32.86 -29.67 -5.61
C ILE A 43 -31.99 -30.52 -4.69
N GLN A 44 -32.52 -31.69 -4.32
CA GLN A 44 -31.92 -32.70 -3.45
C GLN A 44 -30.71 -33.40 -4.13
N GLY A 45 -29.63 -32.65 -4.35
CA GLY A 45 -28.37 -33.14 -4.93
C GLY A 45 -27.29 -33.30 -3.87
N LYS A 46 -26.64 -34.48 -3.84
CA LYS A 46 -25.59 -34.87 -2.89
C LYS A 46 -24.59 -33.74 -2.60
N GLY A 47 -24.50 -33.37 -1.32
CA GLY A 47 -23.66 -32.28 -0.83
C GLY A 47 -22.19 -32.40 -1.21
N THR A 48 -21.70 -31.39 -1.90
CA THR A 48 -20.27 -31.14 -2.08
C THR A 48 -19.69 -30.65 -0.75
N VAL A 49 -18.94 -31.52 -0.08
CA VAL A 49 -18.23 -31.27 1.19
C VAL A 49 -17.10 -30.21 1.06
N SER A 50 -16.92 -29.62 -0.12
CA SER A 50 -15.86 -28.63 -0.43
C SER A 50 -16.12 -27.23 0.14
N ALA A 51 -17.39 -26.85 0.32
CA ALA A 51 -17.76 -25.46 0.60
C ALA A 51 -17.22 -24.87 1.92
N PRO A 52 -17.13 -25.60 3.05
CA PRO A 52 -16.66 -25.01 4.32
C PRO A 52 -15.14 -24.77 4.31
N THR A 53 -14.37 -25.72 3.80
CA THR A 53 -12.90 -25.63 3.76
C THR A 53 -12.42 -24.56 2.78
N GLU A 54 -13.05 -24.46 1.61
CA GLU A 54 -12.76 -23.40 0.63
C GLU A 54 -13.10 -22.01 1.18
N ARG A 55 -14.26 -21.85 1.83
CA ARG A 55 -14.64 -20.57 2.48
C ARG A 55 -13.66 -20.16 3.57
N LEU A 56 -13.21 -21.12 4.40
CA LEU A 56 -12.20 -20.86 5.43
C LEU A 56 -10.85 -20.47 4.82
N MET A 57 -10.40 -21.16 3.77
CA MET A 57 -9.17 -20.82 3.04
C MET A 57 -9.24 -19.41 2.46
N ILE A 58 -10.35 -19.05 1.81
CA ILE A 58 -10.59 -17.72 1.27
C ILE A 58 -10.50 -16.65 2.37
N THR A 59 -11.15 -16.86 3.53
CA THR A 59 -11.08 -15.91 4.66
C THR A 59 -9.66 -15.75 5.19
N ILE A 60 -8.88 -16.83 5.33
CA ILE A 60 -7.49 -16.77 5.81
C ILE A 60 -6.60 -15.99 4.84
N GLU A 61 -6.74 -16.22 3.54
CA GLU A 61 -5.99 -15.45 2.53
C GLU A 61 -6.37 -13.98 2.52
N GLN A 62 -7.67 -13.69 2.68
CA GLN A 62 -8.16 -12.32 2.77
C GLN A 62 -7.59 -11.57 3.97
N ASP A 63 -7.54 -12.23 5.13
CA ASP A 63 -6.99 -11.70 6.39
C ASP A 63 -5.48 -11.43 6.28
N LYS A 64 -4.71 -12.37 5.72
CA LYS A 64 -3.27 -12.17 5.45
C LYS A 64 -3.00 -10.96 4.58
N ARG A 65 -3.82 -10.76 3.54
CA ARG A 65 -3.69 -9.61 2.64
C ARG A 65 -4.03 -8.29 3.34
N LEU A 66 -5.05 -8.28 4.20
CA LEU A 66 -5.40 -7.12 5.01
C LEU A 66 -4.26 -6.75 5.96
N ALA A 67 -3.77 -7.73 6.73
CA ALA A 67 -2.65 -7.55 7.64
C ALA A 67 -1.38 -7.02 6.93
N GLN A 68 -1.13 -7.47 5.69
CA GLN A 68 -0.02 -6.96 4.89
C GLN A 68 -0.22 -5.50 4.45
N LEU A 69 -1.44 -5.11 4.06
CA LEU A 69 -1.76 -3.72 3.70
C LEU A 69 -1.62 -2.80 4.91
N GLU A 70 -2.13 -3.20 6.07
CA GLU A 70 -2.00 -2.45 7.33
C GLU A 70 -0.54 -2.31 7.75
N ARG A 71 0.25 -3.40 7.66
CA ARG A 71 1.68 -3.37 7.96
C ARG A 71 2.42 -2.41 7.05
N ASN A 72 2.16 -2.46 5.74
CA ASN A 72 2.79 -1.56 4.77
C ASN A 72 2.42 -0.10 5.05
N LYS A 73 1.15 0.18 5.34
CA LYS A 73 0.70 1.53 5.70
C LYS A 73 1.43 2.02 6.95
N LYS A 74 1.46 1.21 8.00
CA LYS A 74 2.12 1.55 9.26
C LYS A 74 3.60 1.88 9.08
N VAL A 75 4.33 1.05 8.33
CA VAL A 75 5.74 1.29 7.99
C VAL A 75 5.92 2.64 7.28
N ILE A 76 5.06 2.95 6.32
CA ILE A 76 5.13 4.23 5.60
C ILE A 76 4.83 5.40 6.54
N ASP A 77 3.83 5.28 7.41
CA ASP A 77 3.46 6.32 8.38
C ASP A 77 4.60 6.57 9.37
N ASP A 78 5.14 5.50 9.96
CA ASP A 78 6.26 5.57 10.90
C ASP A 78 7.51 6.18 10.23
N THR A 79 7.82 5.78 8.99
CA THR A 79 8.95 6.35 8.24
C THR A 79 8.70 7.82 7.90
N LEU A 80 7.47 8.18 7.53
CA LEU A 80 7.11 9.55 7.16
C LEU A 80 7.21 10.49 8.38
N ASP A 81 6.71 10.06 9.53
CA ASP A 81 6.74 10.81 10.78
C ASP A 81 8.17 11.00 11.31
N ASN A 82 9.03 10.00 11.14
CA ASN A 82 10.46 10.10 11.49
C ASN A 82 11.28 10.92 10.47
N SER A 83 10.75 11.16 9.27
CA SER A 83 11.46 11.87 8.21
C SER A 83 11.36 13.40 8.32
N CYS A 84 12.39 14.09 7.82
CA CYS A 84 12.40 15.56 7.75
C CYS A 84 11.23 16.14 6.93
N LYS A 85 10.78 17.34 7.29
CA LYS A 85 9.69 18.07 6.59
C LYS A 85 9.89 18.13 5.07
N ASP A 86 11.11 18.41 4.60
CA ASP A 86 11.43 18.41 3.17
C ASP A 86 11.20 17.04 2.52
N THR A 87 11.61 15.96 3.19
CA THR A 87 11.39 14.58 2.71
C THR A 87 9.90 14.27 2.61
N GLN A 88 9.12 14.65 3.62
CA GLN A 88 7.67 14.45 3.60
C GLN A 88 7.01 15.16 2.41
N ILE A 89 7.40 16.42 2.14
CA ILE A 89 6.88 17.20 1.00
C ILE A 89 7.27 16.53 -0.32
N ILE A 90 8.53 16.10 -0.46
CA ILE A 90 9.02 15.39 -1.66
C ILE A 90 8.18 14.13 -1.91
N ILE A 91 7.95 13.31 -0.88
CA ILE A 91 7.22 12.04 -1.04
C ILE A 91 5.74 12.27 -1.30
N LYS A 92 5.09 13.19 -0.57
CA LYS A 92 3.67 13.52 -0.77
C LYS A 92 3.40 14.05 -2.17
N GLU A 93 4.24 14.96 -2.65
CA GLU A 93 4.01 15.61 -3.94
C GLU A 93 4.35 14.70 -5.12
N LEU A 94 5.42 13.89 -4.99
CA LEU A 94 5.86 13.02 -6.09
C LEU A 94 5.12 11.69 -6.13
N TYR A 95 4.74 11.10 -4.99
CA TYR A 95 4.26 9.70 -4.98
C TYR A 95 2.82 9.56 -4.49
N MET A 96 2.37 10.39 -3.56
CA MET A 96 1.01 10.25 -3.01
C MET A 96 -0.06 10.97 -3.84
N LYS A 97 0.31 11.91 -4.72
CA LYS A 97 -0.63 12.58 -5.63
C LYS A 97 -0.92 11.73 -6.88
N LYS A 98 -2.21 11.55 -7.18
CA LYS A 98 -2.72 10.87 -8.39
C LYS A 98 -2.14 11.43 -9.70
N ARG A 99 -1.83 12.72 -9.74
CA ARG A 99 -1.12 13.38 -10.85
C ARG A 99 0.01 14.22 -10.29
N GLN A 100 1.24 13.84 -10.63
CA GLN A 100 2.44 14.60 -10.29
C GLN A 100 2.37 15.96 -10.98
N GLN A 101 2.29 17.04 -10.20
CA GLN A 101 2.30 18.40 -10.74
C GLN A 101 3.71 18.96 -10.88
N TYR A 102 4.63 18.51 -10.01
CA TYR A 102 5.99 19.01 -9.96
C TYR A 102 7.01 17.90 -10.14
N THR A 103 8.10 18.23 -10.83
CA THR A 103 9.32 17.42 -10.81
C THR A 103 10.14 17.78 -9.57
N LEU A 104 11.17 16.98 -9.27
CA LEU A 104 12.16 17.33 -8.23
C LEU A 104 12.75 18.74 -8.41
N GLU A 105 12.93 19.17 -9.65
CA GLU A 105 13.38 20.54 -9.97
C GLU A 105 12.27 21.57 -9.74
N GLY A 106 11.04 21.26 -10.14
CA GLY A 106 9.88 22.11 -9.88
C GLY A 106 9.61 22.34 -8.40
N LEU A 107 9.87 21.34 -7.55
CA LEU A 107 9.78 21.47 -6.10
C LEU A 107 10.77 22.51 -5.54
N VAL A 108 12.01 22.51 -6.04
CA VAL A 108 13.05 23.48 -5.63
C VAL A 108 12.73 24.87 -6.18
N GLN A 109 12.35 24.96 -7.47
CA GLN A 109 12.06 26.24 -8.12
C GLN A 109 10.85 26.96 -7.50
N ASN A 110 9.82 26.22 -7.10
CA ASN A 110 8.64 26.77 -6.44
C ASN A 110 8.83 26.97 -4.92
N GLN A 111 10.05 26.81 -4.40
CA GLN A 111 10.39 26.96 -2.98
C GLN A 111 9.54 26.10 -2.03
N LEU A 112 9.04 24.96 -2.51
CA LEU A 112 8.33 23.98 -1.69
C LEU A 112 9.30 23.20 -0.79
N ILE A 113 10.56 23.12 -1.20
CA ILE A 113 11.66 22.55 -0.44
C ILE A 113 12.84 23.52 -0.43
N PHE A 114 13.52 23.60 0.71
CA PHE A 114 14.66 24.49 0.90
C PHE A 114 16.00 23.79 0.66
N CYS A 115 16.00 22.68 -0.08
CA CYS A 115 17.18 21.86 -0.32
C CYS A 115 17.56 21.81 -1.81
N SER A 116 18.87 21.62 -2.08
CA SER A 116 19.36 21.49 -3.46
C SER A 116 18.81 20.23 -4.12
N LYS A 117 18.71 20.21 -5.46
CA LYS A 117 18.30 19.02 -6.24
C LYS A 117 19.06 17.76 -5.82
N ARG A 118 20.37 17.88 -5.59
CA ARG A 118 21.23 16.75 -5.18
C ARG A 118 20.87 16.25 -3.78
N THR A 119 20.59 17.17 -2.86
CA THR A 119 20.15 16.84 -1.50
C THR A 119 18.78 16.18 -1.53
N ALA A 120 17.82 16.72 -2.31
CA ALA A 120 16.48 16.17 -2.46
C ALA A 120 16.50 14.75 -3.05
N GLN A 121 17.35 14.49 -4.05
CA GLN A 121 17.57 13.15 -4.59
C GLN A 121 18.10 12.18 -3.52
N ARG A 122 19.08 12.63 -2.71
CA ARG A 122 19.64 11.82 -1.62
C ARG A 122 18.60 11.51 -0.54
N LEU A 123 17.81 12.50 -0.12
CA LEU A 123 16.73 12.33 0.85
C LEU A 123 15.71 11.31 0.36
N ARG A 124 15.29 11.42 -0.91
CA ARG A 124 14.42 10.43 -1.54
C ARG A 124 15.04 9.04 -1.51
N THR A 125 16.29 8.89 -1.94
CA THR A 125 16.94 7.56 -1.95
C THR A 125 17.09 6.98 -0.55
N ASN A 126 17.37 7.80 0.46
CA ASN A 126 17.45 7.34 1.85
C ASN A 126 16.09 6.87 2.36
N PHE A 127 15.03 7.63 2.11
CA PHE A 127 13.66 7.24 2.47
C PHE A 127 13.25 5.89 1.89
N PHE A 128 13.53 5.67 0.59
CA PHE A 128 13.26 4.37 -0.04
C PHE A 128 14.08 3.22 0.54
N LYS A 129 15.32 3.47 0.97
CA LYS A 129 16.16 2.45 1.63
C LYS A 129 15.64 2.10 3.02
N GLU A 130 15.14 3.09 3.75
CA GLU A 130 14.55 2.92 5.09
C GLU A 130 13.29 2.04 5.01
N ILE A 131 12.38 2.37 4.09
CA ILE A 131 11.20 1.53 3.81
C ILE A 131 11.62 0.11 3.37
N ALA A 132 12.61 -0.02 2.48
CA ALA A 132 13.06 -1.33 2.03
C ALA A 132 13.61 -2.17 3.20
N SER A 133 14.33 -1.54 4.13
CA SER A 133 14.86 -2.19 5.33
C SER A 133 13.73 -2.64 6.27
N GLU A 134 12.72 -1.81 6.50
CA GLU A 134 11.58 -2.15 7.39
C GLU A 134 10.67 -3.23 6.79
N LEU A 135 10.51 -3.24 5.47
CA LEU A 135 9.76 -4.28 4.76
C LEU A 135 10.57 -5.58 4.57
N GLY A 136 11.86 -5.59 4.93
CA GLY A 136 12.74 -6.77 4.77
C GLY A 136 13.06 -7.10 3.31
N LEU A 137 13.09 -6.10 2.44
CA LEU A 137 13.38 -6.24 1.01
C LEU A 137 14.89 -6.10 0.76
N GLU A 138 15.43 -6.87 -0.20
CA GLU A 138 16.83 -6.74 -0.60
C GLU A 138 17.12 -5.36 -1.25
N ILE A 139 18.16 -4.69 -0.76
CA ILE A 139 18.61 -3.34 -1.16
C ILE A 139 19.82 -3.41 -2.10
#